data_AF-A0A1Q4R5D6-F1
#
_entry.id   AF-A0A1Q4R5D6-F1
#
_cell.length_a   1.000
_cell.length_b   1.000
_cell.length_c   1.000
_cell.angle_alpha   90.00
_cell.angle_beta   90.00
_cell.angle_gamma   90.00
#
_symmetry.space_group_name_H-M   'P 1'
#
loop_
_entity.id
_entity.type
_entity.pdbx_description
1 polymer ?
#
loop_
_entity_poly.entity_id
_entity_poly.type
_entity_poly.pdbx_seq_one_letter_code
_entity_poly.pdbx_strand_id
1 'polypeptide(L)'
;MSLKTVIDELKRRHNISGRRNITVAVCVIGSHTSVIYAVSGRNNSYGGLPLPQQQNRQFTLINPPPGHDRDADSEYKVLEYIASMYSNSHNISGTIRLHTERAPCLSCQDVIVQFKRRFPNIILKVSHSYS
;
A
#
# COMPACT_ATOMS: atom_id res chain seq x y z
N MET A 1 7.39 -17.24 -7.20
CA MET A 1 6.01 -17.12 -6.68
C MET A 1 5.43 -15.78 -7.13
N SER A 2 4.17 -15.74 -7.58
CA SER A 2 3.54 -14.47 -8.01
C SER A 2 3.01 -13.68 -6.81
N LEU A 3 2.88 -12.36 -6.92
CA LEU A 3 2.29 -11.53 -5.84
C LEU A 3 0.81 -11.85 -5.60
N LYS A 4 0.10 -12.34 -6.62
CA LYS A 4 -1.25 -12.89 -6.45
C LYS A 4 -1.25 -14.11 -5.52
N THR A 5 -0.31 -15.03 -5.72
CA THR A 5 -0.18 -16.23 -4.87
C THR A 5 0.11 -15.86 -3.41
N VAL A 6 0.93 -14.82 -3.18
CA VAL A 6 1.21 -14.30 -1.83
C VAL A 6 -0.06 -13.77 -1.17
N ILE A 7 -0.89 -13.02 -1.91
CA ILE A 7 -2.19 -12.55 -1.43
C ILE A 7 -3.11 -13.73 -1.08
N ASP A 8 -3.21 -14.73 -1.96
CA ASP A 8 -4.07 -15.90 -1.76
C ASP A 8 -3.65 -16.69 -0.48
N GLU A 9 -2.35 -16.76 -0.20
CA GLU A 9 -1.82 -17.36 1.03
C GLU A 9 -2.14 -16.54 2.29
N LEU A 10 -1.93 -15.21 2.24
CA LEU A 10 -2.24 -14.32 3.36
C LEU A 10 -3.72 -14.36 3.72
N LYS A 11 -4.61 -14.37 2.71
CA LYS A 11 -6.05 -14.49 2.93
C LYS A 11 -6.44 -15.77 3.66
N ARG A 12 -5.88 -16.91 3.25
CA ARG A 12 -6.13 -18.21 3.90
C ARG A 12 -5.57 -18.23 5.33
N ARG A 13 -4.31 -17.82 5.51
CA ARG A 13 -3.62 -17.87 6.80
C ARG A 13 -4.31 -17.01 7.86
N HIS A 14 -4.77 -15.82 7.49
CA HIS A 14 -5.33 -14.85 8.43
C HIS A 14 -6.87 -14.78 8.39
N ASN A 15 -7.53 -15.72 7.70
CA ASN A 15 -8.98 -15.75 7.52
C ASN A 15 -9.56 -14.38 7.09
N ILE A 16 -8.91 -13.73 6.12
CA ILE A 16 -9.31 -12.41 5.65
C ILE A 16 -10.54 -12.57 4.77
N SER A 17 -11.64 -11.91 5.16
CA SER A 17 -12.89 -11.92 4.39
C SER A 17 -12.68 -11.52 2.94
N GLY A 18 -13.32 -12.23 2.00
CA GLY A 18 -13.33 -11.87 0.57
C GLY A 18 -13.86 -10.46 0.27
N ARG A 19 -14.60 -9.84 1.20
CA ARG A 19 -15.05 -8.45 1.09
C ARG A 19 -13.91 -7.46 1.27
N ARG A 20 -12.82 -7.82 1.97
CA ARG A 20 -11.64 -6.97 2.15
C ARG A 20 -10.72 -7.04 0.93
N ASN A 21 -10.19 -5.87 0.58
CA ASN A 21 -9.05 -5.72 -0.31
C ASN A 21 -7.75 -5.95 0.50
N ILE A 22 -6.76 -6.60 -0.10
CA ILE A 22 -5.39 -6.68 0.42
C ILE A 22 -4.41 -6.16 -0.64
N THR A 23 -3.39 -5.44 -0.18
CA THR A 23 -2.27 -4.98 -1.00
C THR A 23 -0.97 -5.51 -0.43
N VAL A 24 -0.10 -6.02 -1.30
CA VAL A 24 1.26 -6.47 -0.98
C VAL A 24 2.27 -5.63 -1.77
N ALA A 25 3.34 -5.22 -1.13
CA ALA A 25 4.51 -4.61 -1.74
C ALA A 25 5.75 -5.46 -1.49
N VAL A 26 6.48 -5.76 -2.57
CA VAL A 26 7.88 -6.20 -2.47
C VAL A 26 8.76 -5.00 -2.78
N CYS A 27 9.53 -4.57 -1.79
CA CYS A 27 10.42 -3.42 -1.89
C CYS A 27 11.86 -3.91 -2.00
N VAL A 28 12.58 -3.46 -3.02
CA VAL A 28 14.01 -3.64 -3.16
C VAL A 28 14.62 -2.24 -3.21
N ILE A 29 15.17 -1.78 -2.08
CA ILE A 29 15.70 -0.42 -1.91
C ILE A 29 17.13 -0.54 -1.39
N GLY A 30 18.09 -0.05 -2.19
CA GLY A 30 19.51 -0.35 -1.96
C GLY A 30 19.77 -1.85 -1.94
N SER A 31 20.43 -2.35 -0.89
CA SER A 31 20.70 -3.78 -0.66
C SER A 31 19.60 -4.51 0.12
N HIS A 32 18.53 -3.82 0.54
CA HIS A 32 17.51 -4.39 1.41
C HIS A 32 16.27 -4.82 0.61
N THR A 33 15.79 -6.02 0.91
CA THR A 33 14.50 -6.51 0.41
C THR A 33 13.51 -6.66 1.56
N SER A 34 12.30 -6.14 1.40
CA SER A 34 11.21 -6.29 2.36
C SER A 34 9.89 -6.63 1.68
N VAL A 35 9.05 -7.38 2.38
CA VAL A 35 7.67 -7.69 1.95
C VAL A 35 6.73 -7.09 2.96
N ILE A 36 5.84 -6.22 2.49
CA ILE A 36 4.93 -5.43 3.31
C ILE A 36 3.52 -5.68 2.79
N TYR A 37 2.52 -5.76 3.66
CA TYR A 37 1.14 -5.86 3.22
C TYR A 37 0.18 -5.12 4.16
N ALA A 38 -0.96 -4.72 3.61
CA ALA A 38 -2.04 -4.12 4.38
C ALA A 38 -3.40 -4.65 3.91
N VAL A 39 -4.34 -4.71 4.85
CA VAL A 39 -5.73 -5.09 4.60
C VAL A 39 -6.61 -3.85 4.76
N SER A 40 -7.56 -3.68 3.83
CA SER A 40 -8.51 -2.57 3.86
C SER A 40 -9.40 -2.58 5.11
N GLY A 41 -9.85 -1.40 5.52
CA GLY A 41 -10.67 -1.20 6.71
C GLY A 41 -9.85 -1.00 7.99
N ARG A 42 -10.54 -0.69 9.09
CA ARG A 42 -9.92 -0.31 10.38
C ARG A 42 -9.47 -1.51 11.22
N ASN A 43 -9.89 -2.72 10.84
CA ASN A 43 -9.52 -3.94 11.56
C ASN A 43 -8.04 -4.27 11.32
N ASN A 44 -7.26 -4.39 12.40
CA ASN A 44 -5.84 -4.72 12.37
C ASN A 44 -5.53 -6.18 12.78
N SER A 45 -6.54 -7.01 13.05
CA SER A 45 -6.35 -8.41 13.47
C SER A 45 -5.80 -9.34 12.38
N TYR A 46 -5.64 -8.85 11.15
CA TYR A 46 -5.16 -9.63 10.00
C TYR A 46 -3.63 -9.67 9.86
N GLY A 47 -2.88 -9.08 10.78
CA GLY A 47 -1.41 -9.10 10.79
C GLY A 47 -0.73 -8.19 9.77
N GLY A 48 -1.50 -7.41 9.01
CA GLY A 48 -0.99 -6.40 8.08
C GLY A 48 -0.71 -5.06 8.76
N LEU A 49 -0.36 -4.06 7.96
CA LEU A 49 -0.13 -2.71 8.47
C LEU A 49 -1.41 -2.10 9.09
N PRO A 50 -1.26 -1.39 10.23
CA PRO A 50 -2.35 -0.64 10.85
C PRO A 50 -2.74 0.58 10.01
N LEU A 51 -3.72 1.34 10.50
CA LEU A 51 -4.01 2.67 9.95
C LEU A 51 -2.79 3.59 10.11
N PRO A 52 -2.51 4.47 9.14
CA PRO A 52 -1.42 5.42 9.26
C PRO A 52 -1.68 6.44 10.37
N GLN A 53 -0.64 6.78 11.12
CA GLN A 53 -0.73 7.81 12.16
C GLN A 53 -1.03 9.17 11.53
N GLN A 54 -1.99 9.91 12.12
CA GLN A 54 -2.44 11.18 11.54
C GLN A 54 -1.37 12.28 11.54
N GLN A 55 -0.47 12.26 12.53
CA GLN A 55 0.46 13.37 12.78
C GLN A 55 1.62 13.43 11.76
N ASN A 56 1.83 12.40 10.94
CA ASN A 56 2.96 12.29 10.02
C ASN A 56 2.58 11.81 8.62
N ARG A 57 1.35 12.09 8.18
CA ARG A 57 0.89 11.70 6.83
C ARG A 57 1.73 12.39 5.77
N GLN A 58 2.31 11.60 4.88
CA GLN A 58 3.13 11.98 3.74
C GLN A 58 2.26 12.33 2.52
N PHE A 59 1.07 11.74 2.43
CA PHE A 59 0.18 11.95 1.29
C PHE A 59 -1.20 12.47 1.70
N THR A 60 -1.75 13.31 0.85
CA THR A 60 -3.14 13.78 0.96
C THR A 60 -4.08 12.81 0.26
N LEU A 61 -5.31 12.72 0.75
CA LEU A 61 -6.36 11.90 0.14
C LEU A 61 -7.35 12.82 -0.55
N ILE A 62 -7.82 12.43 -1.73
CA ILE A 62 -8.94 13.12 -2.38
C ILE A 62 -10.17 12.88 -1.51
N ASN A 63 -10.80 13.98 -1.06
CA ASN A 63 -11.93 13.96 -0.13
C ASN A 63 -13.01 13.00 -0.63
N PRO A 64 -13.26 11.89 0.08
CA PRO A 64 -14.38 11.03 -0.24
C PRO A 64 -15.70 11.71 0.16
N PRO A 65 -16.82 11.35 -0.50
CA PRO A 65 -18.15 11.60 0.05
C PRO A 65 -18.24 11.04 1.48
N PRO A 66 -19.13 11.58 2.33
CA PRO A 66 -19.38 11.05 3.67
C PRO A 66 -19.58 9.53 3.63
N GLY A 67 -18.84 8.78 4.45
CA GLY A 67 -18.99 7.32 4.60
C GLY A 67 -17.93 6.44 3.92
N HIS A 68 -16.97 6.99 3.17
CA HIS A 68 -15.86 6.23 2.61
C HIS A 68 -14.52 6.64 3.22
N ASP A 69 -14.03 5.89 4.20
CA ASP A 69 -12.78 6.19 4.86
C ASP A 69 -11.55 5.73 4.05
N ARG A 70 -11.00 6.64 3.25
CA ARG A 70 -9.86 6.36 2.37
C ARG A 70 -8.54 6.15 3.11
N ASP A 71 -8.46 6.56 4.38
CA ASP A 71 -7.27 6.29 5.20
C ASP A 71 -7.14 4.80 5.57
N ALA A 72 -8.24 4.06 5.40
CA ALA A 72 -8.31 2.63 5.63
C ALA A 72 -8.07 1.80 4.37
N ASP A 73 -7.84 2.42 3.20
CA ASP A 73 -7.54 1.71 1.96
C ASP A 73 -6.15 1.04 2.05
N SER A 74 -6.05 -0.21 1.59
CA SER A 74 -4.83 -1.02 1.71
C SER A 74 -3.64 -0.42 0.97
N GLU A 75 -3.89 0.17 -0.20
CA GLU A 75 -2.90 0.83 -1.04
C GLU A 75 -2.32 2.06 -0.34
N TYR A 76 -3.20 2.87 0.27
CA TYR A 76 -2.79 4.03 1.04
C TYR A 76 -1.91 3.62 2.21
N LYS A 77 -2.37 2.65 3.03
CA LYS A 77 -1.59 2.13 4.18
C LYS A 77 -0.18 1.71 3.79
N VAL A 78 -0.03 0.93 2.71
CA VAL A 78 1.28 0.42 2.27
C VAL A 78 2.18 1.56 1.79
N LEU A 79 1.68 2.45 0.93
CA LEU A 79 2.48 3.54 0.38
C LEU A 79 2.86 4.56 1.45
N GLU A 80 1.94 4.90 2.33
CA GLU A 80 2.14 5.81 3.46
C GLU A 80 3.19 5.25 4.44
N TYR A 81 3.10 3.96 4.79
CA TYR A 81 4.10 3.31 5.62
C TYR A 81 5.49 3.35 4.98
N ILE A 82 5.61 2.98 3.70
CA ILE A 82 6.90 3.02 2.99
C ILE A 82 7.44 4.45 2.96
N ALA A 83 6.61 5.44 2.66
CA ALA A 83 7.03 6.84 2.65
C ALA A 83 7.52 7.31 4.02
N SER A 84 6.85 6.89 5.09
CA SER A 84 7.25 7.24 6.46
C SER A 84 8.63 6.69 6.84
N MET A 85 9.01 5.51 6.35
CA MET A 85 10.33 4.90 6.59
C MET A 85 11.48 5.71 5.97
N TYR A 86 11.18 6.53 4.97
CA TYR A 86 12.18 7.28 4.19
C TYR A 86 11.87 8.77 4.13
N SER A 87 11.09 9.29 5.07
CA SER A 87 10.62 10.69 5.08
C SER A 87 11.76 11.70 5.04
N ASN A 88 12.92 11.37 5.63
CA ASN A 88 14.12 12.21 5.66
C ASN A 88 15.11 11.94 4.50
N SER A 89 14.84 10.93 3.67
CA SER A 89 15.78 10.45 2.65
C SER A 89 15.35 10.87 1.25
N HIS A 90 16.09 11.81 0.65
CA HIS A 90 15.75 12.40 -0.65
C HIS A 90 16.32 11.65 -1.85
N ASN A 91 17.34 10.81 -1.63
CA ASN A 91 18.09 10.14 -2.70
C ASN A 91 17.96 8.60 -2.64
N ILE A 92 16.86 8.08 -2.11
CA ILE A 92 16.65 6.63 -2.13
C ILE A 92 16.28 6.15 -3.53
N SER A 93 16.90 5.07 -3.96
CA SER A 93 16.64 4.43 -5.24
C SER A 93 16.30 2.97 -5.06
N GLY A 94 15.42 2.45 -5.93
CA GLY A 94 15.02 1.06 -5.85
C GLY A 94 13.84 0.74 -6.74
N THR A 95 13.28 -0.45 -6.53
CA THR A 95 12.05 -0.89 -7.18
C THR A 95 11.06 -1.34 -6.13
N ILE A 96 9.81 -0.89 -6.26
CA ILE A 96 8.69 -1.38 -5.47
C ILE A 96 7.70 -2.02 -6.42
N ARG A 97 7.35 -3.28 -6.16
CA ARG A 97 6.28 -4.00 -6.85
C ARG A 97 5.06 -4.02 -5.94
N LEU A 98 4.10 -3.16 -6.22
CA LEU A 98 2.82 -3.06 -5.52
C LEU A 98 1.78 -3.90 -6.28
N HIS A 99 1.16 -4.84 -5.58
CA HIS A 99 0.05 -5.63 -6.10
C HIS A 99 -1.12 -5.53 -5.15
N THR A 100 -2.27 -5.09 -5.66
CA THR A 100 -3.54 -5.01 -4.94
C THR A 100 -4.54 -5.97 -5.57
N GLU A 101 -5.51 -6.49 -4.83
CA GLU A 101 -6.50 -7.36 -5.46
C GLU A 101 -7.38 -6.58 -6.43
N ARG A 102 -7.93 -5.45 -5.99
CA ARG A 102 -8.84 -4.61 -6.76
C ARG A 102 -8.10 -3.44 -7.37
N ALA A 103 -8.59 -2.94 -8.50
CA ALA A 103 -8.06 -1.74 -9.13
C ALA A 103 -8.02 -0.57 -8.12
N PRO A 104 -6.90 0.19 -8.02
CA PRO A 104 -6.82 1.34 -7.15
C PRO A 104 -7.92 2.36 -7.47
N CYS A 105 -8.66 2.80 -6.45
CA CYS A 105 -9.66 3.86 -6.61
C CYS A 105 -9.00 5.21 -6.94
N LEU A 106 -9.78 6.22 -7.34
CA LEU A 106 -9.27 7.56 -7.68
C LEU A 106 -8.34 8.15 -6.60
N SER A 107 -8.72 8.03 -5.32
CA SER A 107 -7.88 8.52 -4.23
C SER A 107 -6.55 7.77 -4.13
N CYS A 108 -6.53 6.45 -4.34
CA CYS A 108 -5.30 5.68 -4.32
C CYS A 108 -4.44 5.91 -5.57
N GLN A 109 -5.04 6.17 -6.72
CA GLN A 109 -4.33 6.59 -7.94
C GLN A 109 -3.59 7.91 -7.71
N ASP A 110 -4.24 8.87 -7.05
CA ASP A 110 -3.60 10.14 -6.69
C ASP A 110 -2.44 9.94 -5.71
N VAL A 111 -2.60 9.11 -4.68
CA VAL A 111 -1.51 8.73 -3.76
C VAL A 111 -0.34 8.07 -4.51
N ILE A 112 -0.60 7.22 -5.51
CA ILE A 112 0.45 6.64 -6.36
C ILE A 112 1.23 7.73 -7.11
N VAL A 113 0.54 8.76 -7.62
CA VAL A 113 1.18 9.91 -8.28
C VAL A 113 2.01 10.70 -7.29
N GLN A 114 1.46 11.01 -6.10
CA GLN A 114 2.20 11.71 -5.04
C GLN A 114 3.45 10.94 -4.61
N PHE A 115 3.35 9.62 -4.43
CA PHE A 115 4.49 8.76 -4.09
C PHE A 115 5.59 8.84 -5.14
N LYS A 116 5.25 8.70 -6.43
CA LYS A 116 6.21 8.80 -7.53
C LYS A 116 6.89 10.16 -7.60
N ARG A 117 6.15 11.24 -7.31
CA ARG A 117 6.72 12.60 -7.25
C ARG A 117 7.65 12.77 -6.04
N ARG A 118 7.29 12.22 -4.88
CA ARG A 118 8.10 12.30 -3.66
C ARG A 118 9.41 11.52 -3.76
N PHE A 119 9.38 10.35 -4.42
CA PHE A 119 10.51 9.44 -4.57
C PHE A 119 10.81 9.14 -6.05
N PRO A 120 11.35 10.11 -6.81
CA PRO A 120 11.52 9.98 -8.26
C PRO A 120 12.50 8.86 -8.67
N ASN A 121 13.42 8.48 -7.79
CA ASN A 121 14.42 7.44 -8.03
C ASN A 121 13.92 6.03 -7.66
N ILE A 122 12.67 5.90 -7.19
CA ILE A 122 12.02 4.61 -6.96
C ILE A 122 11.11 4.26 -8.15
N ILE A 123 11.38 3.11 -8.77
CA ILE A 123 10.51 2.55 -9.79
C ILE A 123 9.32 1.85 -9.11
N LEU A 124 8.19 2.54 -9.01
CA LEU A 124 6.94 1.99 -8.49
C LEU A 124 6.13 1.29 -9.60
N LYS A 125 6.12 -0.05 -9.59
CA LYS A 125 5.32 -0.90 -10.48
C LYS A 125 4.03 -1.31 -9.78
N VAL A 126 2.89 -0.86 -10.30
CA VAL A 126 1.57 -1.15 -9.75
C VAL A 126 0.84 -2.16 -10.64
N SER A 127 0.17 -3.14 -10.02
CA SER A 127 -0.63 -4.14 -10.71
C SER A 127 -1.84 -4.53 -9.85
N HIS A 128 -2.89 -5.06 -10.47
CA HIS A 128 -4.07 -5.56 -9.76
C HIS A 128 -4.63 -6.84 -10.39
N SER A 129 -5.46 -7.58 -9.65
CA SER A 129 -6.06 -8.84 -10.11
C SER A 129 -7.47 -8.69 -10.71
N TYR A 130 -8.26 -7.74 -10.19
CA TYR A 130 -9.66 -7.55 -10.56
C TYR A 130 -9.91 -6.07 -10.91
N SER A 131 -10.82 -5.81 -11.83
CA SER A 131 -11.31 -4.47 -12.21
C SER A 131 -12.68 -4.20 -11.59
#